data_AF-A0A6B3HN10-F1
#
_entry.id   AF-A0A6B3HN10-F1
#
_cell.length_a   1.000
_cell.length_b   1.000
_cell.length_c   1.000
_cell.angle_alpha   90.00
_cell.angle_beta   90.00
_cell.angle_gamma   90.00
#
_symmetry.space_group_name_H-M   'P 1'
#
loop_
_entity.id
_entity.type
_entity.pdbx_description
1 polymer ?
#
loop_
_entity_poly.entity_id
_entity_poly.type
_entity_poly.pdbx_seq_one_letter_code
_entity_poly.pdbx_strand_id
1 'polypeptide(L)' 'AAATMGQLRSAVRAFALSNHDPQEVMSGTNRLLIDLDPGQFASCCYILLDPLTGRARAVRAGHPQPVLRHPDGRT' A
#
# COMPACT_ATOMS: atom_id res chain seq x y z
N ALA A 1 -9.90 12.06 10.06
CA ALA A 1 -9.63 10.74 9.45
C ALA A 1 -10.00 10.67 7.97
N ALA A 2 -11.24 10.95 7.54
CA ALA A 2 -11.65 10.77 6.14
C ALA A 2 -10.82 11.61 5.13
N ALA A 3 -10.55 12.88 5.44
CA ALA A 3 -9.69 13.74 4.62
C ALA A 3 -8.26 13.18 4.50
N THR A 4 -7.63 12.85 5.63
CA THR A 4 -6.30 12.23 5.69
C THR A 4 -6.21 10.96 4.86
N MET A 5 -7.17 10.04 4.98
CA MET A 5 -7.20 8.81 4.19
C MET A 5 -7.40 9.08 2.69
N GLY A 6 -8.15 10.13 2.34
CA GLY A 6 -8.25 10.62 0.97
C GLY A 6 -6.90 11.06 0.40
N GLN A 7 -6.11 11.81 1.19
CA GLN A 7 -4.77 12.27 0.80
C GLN A 7 -3.78 11.10 0.70
N LEU A 8 -3.75 10.19 1.68
CA LEU A 8 -2.88 9.01 1.65
C LEU A 8 -3.14 8.13 0.43
N ARG A 9 -4.42 7.87 0.11
CA ARG A 9 -4.79 7.09 -1.08
C ARG A 9 -4.32 7.76 -2.37
N SER A 10 -4.49 9.07 -2.48
CA SER A 10 -4.01 9.83 -3.64
C SER A 10 -2.48 9.76 -3.77
N ALA A 11 -1.76 9.86 -2.66
CA ALA A 11 -0.30 9.79 -2.65
C ALA A 11 0.23 8.39 -3.05
N VAL A 12 -0.32 7.32 -2.46
CA VAL A 12 0.01 5.94 -2.86
C VAL A 12 -0.21 5.75 -4.35
N ARG A 13 -1.34 6.23 -4.88
CA ARG A 13 -1.64 6.15 -6.32
C ARG A 13 -0.63 6.93 -7.16
N ALA A 14 -0.29 8.16 -6.77
CA ALA A 14 0.66 8.98 -7.50
C ALA A 14 2.05 8.32 -7.53
N PHE A 15 2.57 7.88 -6.39
CA PHE A 15 3.88 7.23 -6.34
C PHE A 15 3.92 5.91 -7.11
N ALA A 16 2.85 5.12 -7.06
CA ALA A 16 2.74 3.87 -7.82
C ALA A 16 2.70 4.11 -9.34
N LEU A 17 1.99 5.15 -9.80
CA LEU A 17 1.92 5.50 -11.22
C LEU A 17 3.25 6.05 -11.76
N SER A 18 4.11 6.58 -10.90
CA SER A 18 5.46 7.00 -11.25
C SER A 18 6.45 5.83 -11.36
N ASN A 19 5.99 4.58 -11.24
CA ASN A 19 6.79 3.36 -11.39
C ASN A 19 7.96 3.23 -10.39
N HIS A 20 7.80 3.82 -9.20
CA HIS A 20 8.70 3.65 -8.07
C HIS A 20 8.67 2.21 -7.53
N ASP A 21 9.75 1.77 -6.88
CA ASP A 21 9.71 0.48 -6.16
C ASP A 21 8.69 0.56 -4.99
N PRO A 22 7.97 -0.53 -4.64
CA PRO A 22 7.06 -0.56 -3.51
C PRO A 22 7.58 0.06 -2.21
N GLN A 23 8.88 -0.08 -1.92
CA GLN A 23 9.49 0.52 -0.73
C GLN A 23 9.48 2.05 -0.79
N GLU A 24 9.71 2.63 -1.97
CA GLU A 24 9.70 4.08 -2.20
C GLU A 24 8.28 4.63 -2.13
N VAL A 25 7.30 3.91 -2.69
CA VAL A 25 5.87 4.25 -2.58
C VAL A 25 5.46 4.37 -1.11
N MET A 26 5.85 3.41 -0.27
CA MET A 26 5.53 3.44 1.16
C MET A 26 6.30 4.52 1.91
N SER A 27 7.58 4.71 1.59
CA SER A 27 8.42 5.74 2.23
C SER A 27 7.91 7.15 1.94
N GLY A 28 7.53 7.44 0.69
CA GLY A 28 6.93 8.71 0.28
C GLY A 28 5.57 8.94 0.94
N THR A 29 4.73 7.90 1.01
CA THR A 29 3.42 7.96 1.69
C THR A 29 3.58 8.23 3.19
N ASN A 30 4.56 7.60 3.85
CA ASN A 30 4.84 7.82 5.27
C ASN A 30 5.32 9.25 5.56
N ARG A 31 6.19 9.80 4.70
CA ARG A 31 6.62 11.21 4.82
C ARG A 31 5.42 12.15 4.72
N LEU A 32 4.53 11.92 3.74
CA LEU A 32 3.30 12.71 3.62
C LEU A 32 2.41 12.60 4.87
N LEU A 33 2.26 11.40 5.46
CA LEU A 33 1.47 11.25 6.69
C LEU A 33 2.04 12.11 7.83
N ILE A 34 3.36 12.09 8.00
CA ILE A 34 4.06 12.89 9.02
C ILE A 34 3.83 14.39 8.76
N ASP A 35 3.89 14.84 7.51
CA ASP A 35 3.70 16.25 7.14
C ASP A 35 2.25 16.71 7.31
N LEU A 36 1.28 15.82 7.09
CA LEU A 36 -0.14 16.13 7.20
C LEU A 36 -0.63 16.21 8.65
N ASP A 37 -0.22 15.24 9.48
CA ASP A 37 -0.67 15.15 10.86
C ASP A 37 0.36 14.41 11.74
N PRO A 38 1.31 15.15 12.34
CA PRO A 38 2.33 14.59 13.20
C PRO A 38 1.71 13.79 14.36
N GLY A 39 2.06 12.52 14.47
CA GLY A 39 1.58 11.62 15.53
C GLY A 39 0.41 10.71 15.14
N GLN A 40 -0.14 10.87 13.94
CA GLN A 40 -1.05 9.87 13.38
C GLN A 40 -0.32 8.68 12.77
N PHE A 41 -0.98 7.52 12.82
CA PHE A 41 -0.54 6.29 12.17
C PHE A 41 -1.66 5.75 11.28
N ALA A 42 -1.25 5.20 10.14
CA ALA A 42 -2.14 4.48 9.24
C ALA A 42 -1.52 3.12 8.90
N SER A 43 -2.31 2.05 8.98
CA SER A 43 -1.90 0.76 8.44
C SER A 43 -2.09 0.75 6.92
N CYS A 44 -1.21 0.07 6.19
CA CYS A 44 -1.33 -0.09 4.74
C CYS A 44 -0.90 -1.48 4.28
N CYS A 45 -1.65 -2.07 3.36
CA CYS A 45 -1.23 -3.23 2.56
C CYS A 45 -1.24 -2.80 1.10
N TYR A 46 -0.07 -2.86 0.46
CA TYR A 46 0.12 -2.51 -0.94
C TYR A 46 0.55 -3.76 -1.71
N ILE A 47 -0.18 -4.10 -2.78
CA ILE A 47 0.06 -5.30 -3.58
C ILE A 47 0.33 -4.91 -5.02
N LEU A 48 1.48 -5.34 -5.54
CA LEU A 48 1.78 -5.36 -6.96
C LEU A 48 1.47 -6.74 -7.51
N LEU A 49 0.57 -6.81 -8.48
CA LEU A 49 0.25 -8.03 -9.20
C LEU A 49 0.78 -7.92 -10.64
N ASP A 50 1.64 -8.86 -11.03
CA ASP A 50 1.99 -9.08 -12.42
C ASP A 50 0.94 -10.00 -13.06
N PRO A 51 0.09 -9.50 -13.96
CA PRO A 51 -0.96 -10.30 -14.59
C PRO A 51 -0.41 -11.33 -15.59
N LEU A 52 0.81 -11.14 -16.11
CA LEU A 52 1.40 -12.06 -17.08
C LEU A 52 1.95 -13.31 -16.40
N THR A 53 2.57 -13.15 -15.23
CA THR A 53 3.16 -14.27 -14.48
C THR A 53 2.29 -14.76 -13.31
N GLY A 54 1.25 -13.99 -12.94
CA GLY A 54 0.43 -14.24 -11.76
C GLY A 54 1.16 -13.99 -10.43
N ARG A 55 2.37 -13.39 -10.46
CA ARG A 55 3.15 -13.12 -9.25
C ARG A 55 2.65 -11.88 -8.53
N ALA A 56 2.50 -11.98 -7.21
CA ALA A 56 2.18 -10.85 -6.35
C ALA A 56 3.36 -10.52 -5.41
N ARG A 57 3.69 -9.23 -5.28
CA ARG A 57 4.56 -8.70 -4.23
C ARG A 57 3.70 -7.85 -3.30
N ALA A 58 3.81 -8.07 -1.99
CA ALA A 58 3.07 -7.30 -1.00
C ALA A 58 4.01 -6.56 -0.06
N VAL A 59 3.69 -5.31 0.25
CA VAL A 59 4.28 -4.55 1.35
C VAL A 59 3.23 -4.36 2.43
N ARG A 60 3.59 -4.64 3.68
CA ARG A 60 2.74 -4.46 4.85
C ARG A 60 3.36 -3.41 5.77
N ALA A 61 2.68 -2.28 5.91
CA ALA A 61 2.99 -1.25 6.90
C ALA A 61 2.01 -1.38 8.07
N GLY A 62 2.36 -2.18 9.08
CA GLY A 62 1.51 -2.45 10.24
C GLY A 62 0.16 -3.14 9.96
N HIS A 63 -0.10 -3.51 8.70
CA HIS A 63 -1.35 -4.15 8.30
C HIS A 63 -1.29 -5.68 8.51
N PRO A 64 -2.42 -6.33 8.89
CA PRO A 64 -2.48 -7.79 9.03
C PRO A 64 -2.06 -8.54 7.76
N GLN A 65 -1.68 -9.80 7.93
CA GLN A 65 -1.31 -10.66 6.80
C GLN A 65 -2.50 -10.83 5.85
N PRO A 66 -2.34 -10.51 4.55
CA PRO A 66 -3.38 -10.79 3.56
C PRO A 66 -3.50 -12.31 3.35
N VAL A 67 -4.73 -12.75 3.07
CA VAL A 67 -5.03 -14.15 2.77
C VAL A 67 -5.04 -14.34 1.25
N LEU A 68 -4.37 -15.38 0.75
CA LEU A 68 -4.44 -15.80 -0.65
C LEU A 68 -5.46 -16.93 -0.75
N ARG A 69 -6.48 -16.79 -1.60
CA ARG A 69 -7.45 -17.87 -1.83
C ARG A 69 -7.24 -18.49 -3.19
N HIS A 70 -7.02 -19.80 -3.21
CA HIS A 70 -6.86 -20.60 -4.41
C HIS A 70 -8.22 -20.94 -5.05
N PRO A 71 -8.26 -21.25 -6.36
CA PRO A 71 -9.51 -21.64 -7.05
C PRO A 71 -10.20 -22.87 -6.46
N ASP A 72 -9.43 -23.78 -5.85
CA ASP A 72 -9.93 -24.97 -5.14
C ASP A 72 -10.54 -24.66 -3.75
N GLY A 73 -10.53 -23.37 -3.35
CA GLY A 73 -11.10 -22.89 -2.10
C GLY A 73 -10.13 -22.88 -0.92
N ARG A 74 -8.88 -23.34 -1.09
CA ARG A 74 -7.86 -23.31 -0.04
C ARG A 74 -7.29 -21.91 0.18
N THR A 75 -6.77 -21.67 1.38
CA THR A 75 -6.08 -20.44 1.78
C THR A 75 -4.70 -20.72 2.33
#